data_AF-A0A973C3J5-F1
#
_entry.id   AF-A0A973C3J5-F1
#
_cell.length_a   1.000
_cell.length_b   1.000
_cell.length_c   1.000
_cell.angle_alpha   90.00
_cell.angle_beta   90.00
_cell.angle_gamma   90.00
#
_symmetry.space_group_name_H-M   'P 1'
#
loop_
_entity.id
_entity.type
_entity.pdbx_description
1 polymer ?
#
loop_
_entity_poly.entity_id
_entity_poly.type
_entity_poly.pdbx_seq_one_letter_code
_entity_poly.pdbx_strand_id
1 'polypeptide(L)'
;MDFTVSKRNKGFTLIELVITISVLGVLAATAVPRFIDLKEDAKKETVENFHGSLRATVRLLHMKSQIDNLLGDNVTIATDYGDYQFYRGYPETRSEALTPNTYFIETFLALGVPVDVIRANGARTANYAEITVFEDNGYSRIGYGAGNLKSGLCYAEYPHTSETQEFNIETAGC
;
A
#
# COMPACT_ATOMS: atom_id res chain seq x y z
N MET A 1 -30.10 -42.43 -45.94
CA MET A 1 -28.87 -43.14 -45.54
C MET A 1 -28.17 -42.25 -44.54
N ASP A 2 -28.35 -42.54 -43.25
CA ASP A 2 -27.78 -41.78 -42.15
C ASP A 2 -26.48 -42.47 -41.73
N PHE A 3 -25.34 -41.81 -41.95
CA PHE A 3 -24.02 -42.35 -41.59
C PHE A 3 -23.70 -41.90 -40.17
N THR A 4 -24.07 -42.72 -39.20
CA THR A 4 -23.71 -42.49 -37.80
C THR A 4 -22.20 -42.70 -37.62
N VAL A 5 -21.46 -41.58 -37.56
CA VAL A 5 -20.04 -41.59 -37.19
C VAL A 5 -19.91 -42.04 -35.73
N SER A 6 -19.52 -43.29 -35.51
CA SER A 6 -19.10 -43.77 -34.19
C SER A 6 -17.85 -43.01 -33.74
N LYS A 7 -17.99 -42.11 -32.75
CA LYS A 7 -16.85 -41.49 -32.07
C LYS A 7 -16.06 -42.58 -31.37
N ARG A 8 -14.87 -42.91 -31.90
CA ARG A 8 -13.91 -43.75 -31.19
C ARG A 8 -13.41 -42.96 -29.97
N ASN A 9 -13.82 -43.38 -28.77
CA ASN A 9 -13.20 -42.90 -27.53
C ASN A 9 -11.76 -43.44 -27.49
N LYS A 10 -10.79 -42.64 -27.94
CA LYS A 10 -9.37 -42.92 -27.71
C LYS A 10 -9.11 -42.72 -26.21
N GLY A 11 -8.91 -43.82 -25.49
CA GLY A 11 -8.43 -43.77 -24.11
C GLY A 11 -7.01 -43.20 -24.06
N PHE A 12 -6.70 -42.48 -22.99
CA PHE A 12 -5.36 -41.95 -22.72
C PHE A 12 -4.39 -43.10 -22.43
N THR A 13 -3.18 -43.05 -22.97
CA THR A 13 -2.21 -44.15 -22.75
C THR A 13 -1.48 -43.98 -21.42
N LEU A 14 -1.06 -45.09 -20.78
CA LEU A 14 -0.30 -45.03 -19.52
C LEU A 14 1.00 -44.24 -19.66
N ILE A 15 1.67 -44.35 -20.81
CA ILE A 15 2.92 -43.62 -21.06
C ILE A 15 2.69 -42.11 -21.17
N GLU A 16 1.59 -41.69 -21.77
CA GLU A 16 1.20 -40.29 -21.92
C GLU A 16 0.91 -39.66 -20.56
N LEU A 17 0.30 -40.41 -19.64
CA LEU A 17 0.11 -39.99 -18.25
C LEU A 17 1.42 -39.84 -17.50
N VAL A 18 2.31 -40.82 -17.59
CA VAL A 18 3.60 -40.79 -16.90
C VAL A 18 4.47 -39.64 -17.40
N ILE A 19 4.55 -39.44 -18.71
CA ILE A 19 5.33 -38.33 -19.28
C ILE A 19 4.71 -36.99 -18.87
N THR A 20 3.39 -36.85 -18.92
CA THR A 20 2.73 -35.58 -18.57
C THR A 20 3.01 -35.17 -17.12
N ILE A 21 2.83 -36.07 -16.16
CA ILE A 21 3.11 -35.76 -14.75
C ILE A 21 4.60 -35.51 -14.49
N SER A 22 5.49 -36.20 -15.24
CA SER A 22 6.93 -35.98 -15.11
C SER A 22 7.34 -34.59 -15.61
N VAL A 23 6.79 -34.14 -16.75
CA VAL A 23 7.06 -32.81 -17.31
C VAL A 23 6.46 -31.72 -16.41
N LEU A 24 5.22 -31.89 -15.95
CA LEU A 24 4.59 -30.96 -15.00
C LEU A 24 5.37 -30.91 -13.67
N GLY A 25 5.93 -32.03 -13.21
CA GLY A 25 6.77 -32.08 -12.02
C GLY A 25 8.03 -31.21 -12.13
N VAL A 26 8.75 -31.30 -13.26
CA VAL A 26 9.95 -30.48 -13.49
C VAL A 26 9.61 -29.01 -13.64
N LEU A 27 8.54 -28.68 -14.38
CA LEU A 27 8.07 -27.30 -14.53
C LEU A 27 7.63 -26.69 -13.19
N ALA A 28 6.93 -27.45 -12.36
CA ALA A 28 6.52 -27.01 -11.03
C ALA A 28 7.74 -26.77 -10.11
N ALA A 29 8.74 -27.66 -10.15
CA ALA A 29 9.94 -27.55 -9.31
C ALA A 29 10.75 -26.27 -9.57
N THR A 30 10.76 -25.77 -10.82
CA THR A 30 11.48 -24.53 -11.17
C THR A 30 10.61 -23.27 -11.07
N ALA A 31 9.30 -23.37 -11.31
CA ALA A 31 8.40 -22.22 -11.28
C ALA A 31 8.07 -21.74 -9.85
N VAL A 32 7.95 -22.66 -8.89
CA VAL A 32 7.52 -22.32 -7.52
C VAL A 32 8.50 -21.38 -6.80
N PRO A 33 9.83 -21.65 -6.76
CA PRO A 33 10.78 -20.75 -6.09
C PRO A 33 10.76 -19.34 -6.70
N ARG A 34 10.78 -19.25 -8.03
CA ARG A 34 10.75 -17.97 -8.73
C ARG A 34 9.48 -17.17 -8.46
N PHE A 35 8.34 -17.84 -8.30
CA PHE A 35 7.07 -17.18 -8.01
C PHE A 35 7.03 -16.59 -6.59
N ILE A 36 7.77 -17.16 -5.63
CA ILE A 36 7.90 -16.62 -4.27
C ILE A 36 8.75 -15.35 -4.31
N ASP A 37 9.93 -15.41 -4.94
CA ASP A 37 10.82 -14.24 -5.06
C ASP A 37 10.11 -13.05 -5.72
N LEU A 38 9.37 -13.30 -6.81
CA LEU A 38 8.63 -12.24 -7.51
C LEU A 38 7.55 -11.59 -6.66
N LYS A 39 6.95 -12.32 -5.70
CA LYS A 39 5.97 -11.74 -4.78
C LYS A 39 6.63 -10.83 -3.75
N GLU A 40 7.76 -11.25 -3.19
CA GLU A 40 8.54 -10.46 -2.24
C GLU A 40 9.03 -9.16 -2.92
N ASP A 41 9.63 -9.27 -4.11
CA ASP A 41 10.06 -8.13 -4.91
C ASP A 41 8.89 -7.18 -5.21
N ALA A 42 7.72 -7.71 -5.59
CA ALA A 42 6.54 -6.90 -5.86
C ALA A 42 6.03 -6.15 -4.62
N LYS A 43 6.09 -6.77 -3.44
CA LYS A 43 5.73 -6.10 -2.18
C LYS A 43 6.69 -4.96 -1.88
N LYS A 44 7.99 -5.21 -2.00
CA LYS A 44 9.03 -4.20 -1.79
C LYS A 44 8.84 -3.00 -2.72
N GLU A 45 8.69 -3.25 -4.02
CA GLU A 45 8.46 -2.18 -5.02
C GLU A 45 7.17 -1.39 -4.73
N THR A 46 6.11 -2.05 -4.25
CA THR A 46 4.87 -1.37 -3.87
C THR A 46 5.09 -0.41 -2.69
N VAL A 47 5.86 -0.81 -1.69
CA VAL A 47 6.18 0.04 -0.54
C VAL A 47 7.11 1.20 -0.92
N GLU A 48 8.09 0.96 -1.80
CA GLU A 48 8.93 2.03 -2.38
C GLU A 48 8.08 3.06 -3.14
N ASN A 49 7.08 2.59 -3.90
CA ASN A 49 6.12 3.47 -4.59
C ASN A 49 5.28 4.31 -3.61
N PHE A 50 4.85 3.73 -2.49
CA PHE A 50 4.16 4.49 -1.45
C PHE A 50 5.07 5.54 -0.82
N HIS A 51 6.32 5.17 -0.50
CA HIS A 51 7.30 6.10 0.03
C HIS A 51 7.55 7.29 -0.91
N GLY A 52 7.71 7.04 -2.21
CA GLY A 52 7.84 8.09 -3.22
C GLY A 52 6.59 8.97 -3.33
N SER A 53 5.41 8.36 -3.33
CA SER A 53 4.13 9.06 -3.39
C SER A 53 3.89 9.97 -2.18
N LEU A 54 4.20 9.50 -0.97
CA LEU A 54 4.09 10.31 0.25
C LEU A 54 4.99 11.55 0.16
N ARG A 55 6.25 11.37 -0.23
CA ARG A 55 7.20 12.49 -0.40
C ARG A 55 6.72 13.49 -1.45
N ALA A 56 6.17 13.02 -2.57
CA ALA A 56 5.65 13.88 -3.62
C ALA A 56 4.45 14.70 -3.13
N THR A 57 3.48 14.04 -2.49
CA THR A 57 2.27 14.68 -1.95
C THR A 57 2.62 15.75 -0.91
N VAL A 58 3.44 15.42 0.08
CA VAL A 58 3.84 16.38 1.12
C VAL A 58 4.57 17.57 0.51
N ARG A 59 5.41 17.35 -0.51
CA ARG A 59 6.08 18.44 -1.24
C ARG A 59 5.09 19.34 -1.98
N LEU A 60 4.07 18.78 -2.65
CA LEU A 60 3.03 19.56 -3.32
C LEU A 60 2.26 20.43 -2.33
N LEU A 61 1.88 19.84 -1.20
CA LEU A 61 1.21 20.53 -0.10
C LEU A 61 2.07 21.65 0.50
N HIS A 62 3.37 21.42 0.62
CA HIS A 62 4.32 22.46 1.02
C HIS A 62 4.39 23.61 0.04
N MET A 63 4.49 23.33 -1.27
CA MET A 63 4.49 24.39 -2.27
C MET A 63 3.18 25.18 -2.23
N LYS A 64 2.03 24.52 -2.02
CA LYS A 64 0.75 25.20 -1.83
C LYS A 64 0.79 26.14 -0.62
N SER A 65 1.33 25.70 0.52
CA SER A 65 1.49 26.55 1.71
C SER A 65 2.34 27.79 1.45
N GLN A 66 3.40 27.67 0.63
CA GLN A 66 4.26 28.79 0.27
C GLN A 66 3.51 29.79 -0.63
N ILE A 67 2.74 29.30 -1.60
CA ILE A 67 1.93 30.14 -2.50
C ILE A 67 0.87 30.91 -1.72
N ASP A 68 0.21 30.25 -0.77
CA ASP A 68 -0.83 30.84 0.05
C ASP A 68 -0.24 31.73 1.19
N ASN A 69 1.09 31.78 1.31
CA ASN A 69 1.83 32.46 2.38
C ASN A 69 1.42 31.99 3.80
N LEU A 70 1.14 30.70 3.93
CA LEU A 70 0.70 30.01 5.13
C LEU A 70 1.84 29.16 5.72
N LEU A 71 2.95 29.82 6.07
CA LEU A 71 4.17 29.20 6.62
C LEU A 71 4.33 29.40 8.14
N GLY A 72 3.24 29.77 8.82
CA GLY A 72 3.22 29.91 10.27
C GLY A 72 3.13 28.57 11.00
N ASP A 73 3.14 28.67 12.32
CA ASP A 73 2.96 27.52 13.19
C ASP A 73 1.46 27.23 13.34
N ASN A 74 1.05 25.99 13.07
CA ASN A 74 -0.36 25.53 13.15
C ASN A 74 -1.34 26.33 12.28
N VAL A 75 -0.97 26.56 11.01
CA VAL A 75 -1.84 27.23 10.04
C VAL A 75 -2.71 26.21 9.32
N THR A 76 -3.99 26.51 9.16
CA THR A 76 -4.90 25.67 8.40
C THR A 76 -4.78 25.95 6.91
N ILE A 77 -4.60 24.90 6.11
CA ILE A 77 -4.55 24.96 4.65
C ILE A 77 -5.73 24.20 4.08
N ALA A 78 -6.55 24.89 3.30
CA ALA A 78 -7.64 24.29 2.56
C ALA A 78 -7.10 23.52 1.34
N THR A 79 -7.39 22.23 1.27
CA THR A 79 -7.11 21.38 0.12
C THR A 79 -8.43 20.95 -0.53
N ASP A 80 -8.39 20.41 -1.74
CA ASP A 80 -9.57 19.86 -2.41
C ASP A 80 -10.26 18.73 -1.61
N TYR A 81 -9.57 18.19 -0.60
CA TYR A 81 -9.99 17.03 0.18
C TYR A 81 -10.25 17.34 1.66
N GLY A 82 -10.06 18.58 2.07
CA GLY A 82 -10.29 19.05 3.43
C GLY A 82 -9.23 20.01 3.95
N ASP A 83 -9.52 20.54 5.14
CA ASP A 83 -8.68 21.52 5.80
C ASP A 83 -7.68 20.83 6.73
N TYR A 84 -6.39 20.95 6.44
CA TYR A 84 -5.34 20.32 7.23
C TYR A 84 -4.53 21.37 8.01
N GLN A 85 -4.09 21.01 9.21
CA GLN A 85 -3.19 21.86 10.00
C GLN A 85 -1.73 21.60 9.64
N PHE A 86 -1.05 22.68 9.29
CA PHE A 86 0.32 22.66 8.83
C PHE A 86 1.19 23.43 9.81
N TYR A 87 2.43 22.96 9.98
CA TYR A 87 3.48 23.68 10.68
C TYR A 87 4.56 24.02 9.66
N ARG A 88 4.85 25.31 9.50
CA ARG A 88 5.85 25.82 8.54
C ARG A 88 5.71 25.26 7.11
N GLY A 89 4.47 24.96 6.73
CA GLY A 89 4.12 24.43 5.42
C GLY A 89 4.13 22.91 5.29
N TYR A 90 4.12 22.14 6.38
CA TYR A 90 4.04 20.69 6.33
C TYR A 90 2.94 20.14 7.24
N PRO A 91 2.26 19.03 6.87
CA PRO A 91 1.31 18.36 7.73
C PRO A 91 2.08 17.64 8.86
N GLU A 92 2.13 18.25 10.05
CA GLU A 92 3.08 17.84 11.10
C GLU A 92 2.45 17.64 12.49
N THR A 93 1.19 18.00 12.69
CA THR A 93 0.53 17.87 14.01
C THR A 93 -0.71 16.99 14.00
N ARG A 94 -1.18 16.58 12.82
CA ARG A 94 -2.38 15.77 12.66
C ARG A 94 -2.38 15.04 11.31
N SER A 95 -2.60 13.72 11.32
CA SER A 95 -2.93 12.94 10.11
C SER A 95 -4.31 13.28 9.56
N GLU A 96 -5.23 13.66 10.45
CA GLU A 96 -6.62 13.93 10.11
C GLU A 96 -6.84 15.40 9.72
N ALA A 97 -7.57 15.64 8.64
CA ALA A 97 -8.17 16.92 8.34
C ALA A 97 -9.17 17.34 9.43
N LEU A 98 -9.33 18.65 9.60
CA LEU A 98 -10.33 19.25 10.49
C LEU A 98 -11.75 19.12 9.89
N THR A 99 -11.85 19.31 8.58
CA THR A 99 -13.12 19.45 7.85
C THR A 99 -12.96 18.98 6.41
N PRO A 100 -13.58 17.86 5.97
CA PRO A 100 -14.13 16.77 6.80
C PRO A 100 -13.00 16.01 7.55
N ASN A 101 -13.32 15.22 8.57
CA ASN A 101 -12.35 14.37 9.30
C ASN A 101 -11.85 13.19 8.42
N THR A 102 -11.11 13.50 7.36
CA THR A 102 -10.45 12.56 6.44
C THR A 102 -8.99 12.38 6.84
N TYR A 103 -8.41 11.23 6.50
CA TYR A 103 -7.04 10.90 6.88
C TYR A 103 -6.08 11.12 5.70
N PHE A 104 -4.86 11.53 6.02
CA PHE A 104 -3.83 11.95 5.09
C PHE A 104 -3.59 10.93 3.97
N ILE A 105 -3.23 9.69 4.30
CA ILE A 105 -2.81 8.69 3.31
C ILE A 105 -3.93 8.36 2.32
N GLU A 106 -5.12 8.04 2.81
CA GLU A 106 -6.25 7.64 1.95
C GLU A 106 -6.71 8.76 1.03
N THR A 107 -6.62 9.99 1.53
CA THR A 107 -6.98 11.19 0.79
C THR A 107 -6.11 11.35 -0.47
N PHE A 108 -4.81 11.11 -0.35
CA PHE A 108 -3.86 11.43 -1.43
C PHE A 108 -3.44 10.23 -2.28
N LEU A 109 -3.48 9.01 -1.74
CA LEU A 109 -3.09 7.80 -2.47
C LEU A 109 -4.25 7.11 -3.19
N ALA A 110 -5.49 7.58 -3.03
CA ALA A 110 -6.67 7.08 -3.73
C ALA A 110 -6.83 5.55 -3.67
N LEU A 111 -6.60 4.96 -2.50
CA LEU A 111 -6.56 3.50 -2.28
C LEU A 111 -7.94 2.81 -2.41
N GLY A 112 -9.01 3.58 -2.65
CA GLY A 112 -10.38 3.08 -2.72
C GLY A 112 -11.03 2.93 -1.34
N VAL A 113 -11.93 1.96 -1.20
CA VAL A 113 -12.68 1.72 0.03
C VAL A 113 -11.99 0.64 0.87
N PRO A 114 -11.65 0.91 2.14
CA PRO A 114 -11.05 -0.10 3.00
C PRO A 114 -12.06 -1.21 3.34
N VAL A 115 -11.55 -2.43 3.49
CA VAL A 115 -12.30 -3.62 3.90
C VAL A 115 -12.71 -3.52 5.36
N ASP A 116 -11.82 -2.98 6.19
CA ASP A 116 -12.04 -2.80 7.62
C ASP A 116 -11.34 -1.53 8.11
N VAL A 117 -11.95 -0.88 9.10
CA VAL A 117 -11.43 0.34 9.72
C VAL A 117 -11.58 0.27 11.23
N ILE A 118 -10.44 0.32 11.92
CA ILE A 118 -10.35 0.34 13.37
C ILE A 118 -9.95 1.75 13.81
N ARG A 119 -10.67 2.33 14.76
CA ARG A 119 -10.35 3.63 15.37
C ARG A 119 -10.16 3.47 16.87
N ALA A 120 -9.04 3.95 17.40
CA ALA A 120 -8.74 3.89 18.82
C ALA A 120 -7.82 5.03 19.24
N ASN A 121 -8.20 5.79 20.29
CA ASN A 121 -7.34 6.78 20.96
C ASN A 121 -6.60 7.77 20.03
N GLY A 122 -7.29 8.33 19.02
CA GLY A 122 -6.66 9.29 18.08
C GLY A 122 -5.76 8.64 17.02
N ALA A 123 -5.83 7.32 16.89
CA ALA A 123 -5.23 6.55 15.82
C ALA A 123 -6.31 5.83 15.01
N ARG A 124 -5.98 5.56 13.75
CA ARG A 124 -6.79 4.79 12.82
C ARG A 124 -5.93 3.77 12.08
N THR A 125 -6.47 2.57 11.95
CA THR A 125 -5.96 1.53 11.09
C THR A 125 -7.01 1.20 10.05
N ALA A 126 -6.66 1.25 8.76
CA ALA A 126 -7.52 0.86 7.66
C ALA A 126 -6.86 -0.24 6.82
N ASN A 127 -7.64 -1.27 6.50
CA ASN A 127 -7.13 -2.46 5.83
C ASN A 127 -7.68 -2.56 4.40
N TYR A 128 -6.77 -2.68 3.44
CA TYR A 128 -6.97 -2.81 2.01
C TYR A 128 -6.45 -4.18 1.54
N ALA A 129 -7.16 -5.24 1.92
CA ALA A 129 -6.72 -6.62 1.78
C ALA A 129 -5.38 -6.89 2.50
N GLU A 130 -4.26 -7.00 1.77
CA GLU A 130 -2.93 -7.25 2.35
C GLU A 130 -2.21 -5.96 2.79
N ILE A 131 -2.68 -4.81 2.33
CA ILE A 131 -2.12 -3.51 2.68
C ILE A 131 -2.87 -2.96 3.89
N THR A 132 -2.14 -2.41 4.84
CA THR A 132 -2.69 -1.66 5.96
C THR A 132 -2.19 -0.21 5.88
N VAL A 133 -3.05 0.71 6.28
CA VAL A 133 -2.74 2.10 6.53
C VAL A 133 -2.93 2.35 8.02
N PHE A 134 -1.93 2.92 8.67
CA PHE A 134 -1.99 3.33 10.06
C PHE A 134 -1.68 4.81 10.17
N GLU A 135 -2.56 5.57 10.82
CA GLU A 135 -2.42 7.01 10.96
C GLU A 135 -2.77 7.45 12.38
N ASP A 136 -1.88 8.20 13.00
CA ASP A 136 -2.10 8.88 14.28
C ASP A 136 -1.56 10.31 14.23
N ASN A 137 -1.50 11.02 15.36
CA ASN A 137 -0.99 12.39 15.39
C ASN A 137 0.54 12.50 15.23
N GLY A 138 1.27 11.38 15.29
CA GLY A 138 2.73 11.34 15.17
C GLY A 138 3.24 10.65 13.90
N TYR A 139 2.46 9.77 13.27
CA TYR A 139 2.90 8.94 12.16
C TYR A 139 1.77 8.66 11.17
N SER A 140 2.13 8.66 9.89
CA SER A 140 1.36 8.06 8.82
C SER A 140 2.17 6.92 8.21
N ARG A 141 1.66 5.69 8.24
CA ARG A 141 2.31 4.48 7.73
C ARG A 141 1.42 3.74 6.75
N ILE A 142 2.03 3.17 5.72
CA ILE A 142 1.35 2.31 4.74
C ILE A 142 2.26 1.17 4.31
N GLY A 143 1.72 -0.04 4.27
CA GLY A 143 2.51 -1.21 3.91
C GLY A 143 1.81 -2.53 4.16
N TYR A 144 2.56 -3.62 4.11
CA TYR A 144 2.07 -4.97 4.37
C TYR A 144 2.22 -5.32 5.86
N GLY A 145 1.16 -5.84 6.47
CA GLY A 145 1.18 -6.25 7.86
C GLY A 145 -0.17 -6.02 8.54
N ALA A 146 -0.14 -5.77 9.85
CA ALA A 146 -1.34 -5.49 10.63
C ALA A 146 -1.07 -4.44 11.71
N GLY A 147 -2.16 -3.85 12.22
CA GLY A 147 -2.11 -2.91 13.34
C GLY A 147 -1.42 -1.59 12.99
N ASN A 148 -0.31 -1.30 13.66
CA ASN A 148 0.40 -0.02 13.56
C ASN A 148 1.69 -0.07 12.73
N LEU A 149 1.92 -1.16 11.98
CA LEU A 149 3.03 -1.31 11.04
C LEU A 149 4.40 -0.96 11.66
N LYS A 150 4.84 -1.73 12.65
CA LYS A 150 6.13 -1.55 13.34
C LYS A 150 7.22 -2.49 12.82
N SER A 151 8.43 -2.34 13.38
CA SER A 151 9.65 -3.13 13.10
C SER A 151 9.39 -4.58 12.70
N GLY A 152 10.00 -5.00 11.59
CA GLY A 152 9.85 -6.34 11.02
C GLY A 152 8.69 -6.50 10.04
N LEU A 153 8.00 -5.41 9.69
CA LEU A 153 6.98 -5.35 8.64
C LEU A 153 7.47 -4.53 7.44
N CYS A 154 6.84 -4.69 6.28
CA CYS A 154 7.19 -3.99 5.03
C CYS A 154 6.35 -2.71 4.90
N TYR A 155 6.88 -1.52 5.22
CA TYR A 155 6.08 -0.29 5.19
C TYR A 155 6.89 0.99 4.92
N ALA A 156 6.19 1.98 4.39
CA ALA A 156 6.65 3.36 4.28
C ALA A 156 6.06 4.17 5.44
N GLU A 157 6.83 5.12 5.95
CA GLU A 157 6.46 5.96 7.08
C GLU A 157 6.75 7.43 6.80
N TYR A 158 5.79 8.26 7.19
CA TYR A 158 5.92 9.70 7.29
C TYR A 158 5.69 10.10 8.76
N PRO A 159 6.75 10.41 9.53
CA PRO A 159 6.63 10.97 10.86
C PRO A 159 6.17 12.44 10.81
N HIS A 160 5.21 12.77 11.64
CA HIS A 160 4.71 14.13 11.83
C HIS A 160 5.57 14.79 12.92
N THR A 161 6.60 15.52 12.51
CA THR A 161 7.52 16.22 13.43
C THR A 161 7.56 17.70 13.10
N SER A 162 7.72 18.57 14.09
CA SER A 162 7.70 20.04 13.92
C SER A 162 9.00 20.66 13.39
N GLU A 163 10.03 19.87 13.09
CA GLU A 163 11.38 20.40 12.84
C GLU A 163 11.94 20.01 11.48
N THR A 164 11.67 18.78 11.00
CA THR A 164 12.22 18.28 9.74
C THR A 164 11.29 17.31 9.02
N GLN A 165 11.29 17.40 7.69
CA GLN A 165 10.66 16.43 6.80
C GLN A 165 11.50 15.16 6.71
N GLU A 166 11.02 14.09 7.33
CA GLU A 166 11.62 12.77 7.18
C GLU A 166 10.63 11.83 6.50
N PHE A 167 11.14 10.90 5.70
CA PHE A 167 10.37 9.81 5.12
C PHE A 167 11.20 8.57 5.27
N ASN A 168 10.64 7.58 5.95
CA ASN A 168 11.31 6.33 6.26
C ASN A 168 10.68 5.19 5.46
N ILE A 169 11.45 4.12 5.31
CA ILE A 169 10.98 2.88 4.70
C ILE A 169 11.64 1.71 5.42
N GLU A 170 10.85 0.70 5.73
CA GLU A 170 11.30 -0.57 6.27
C GLU A 170 10.89 -1.66 5.27
N THR A 171 11.88 -2.38 4.73
CA THR A 171 11.65 -3.45 3.76
C THR A 171 12.04 -4.83 4.28
N ALA A 172 12.51 -4.95 5.53
CA ALA A 172 12.96 -6.23 6.07
C ALA A 172 11.81 -7.25 6.27
N GLY A 173 10.56 -6.77 6.34
CA GLY A 173 9.37 -7.61 6.47
C GLY A 173 8.61 -7.83 5.16
N CYS A 174 9.22 -7.46 4.02
CA CYS A 174 8.72 -7.90 2.71
C CYS A 174 9.15 -9.36 2.54
#